data_AF-A0A444K1J4-F1
#
_entry.id   AF-A0A444K1J4-F1
#
_cell.length_a   1.000
_cell.length_b   1.000
_cell.length_c   1.000
_cell.angle_alpha   90.00
_cell.angle_beta   90.00
_cell.angle_gamma   90.00
#
_symmetry.space_group_name_H-M   'P 1'
#
loop_
_entity.id
_entity.type
_entity.pdbx_description
1 polymer ?
#
loop_
_entity_poly.entity_id
_entity_poly.type
_entity_poly.pdbx_seq_one_letter_code
_entity_poly.pdbx_strand_id
1 'polypeptide(L)'
;MGFVLHDYQTTLKSRATLTGTGVHSGKPVTVNFLPADADTGIVFQLSNGGESREFHALVSEVGATDLCTMLGDPAGEHIGTVEHLMAAVFGLGVDNLVIEIDGREVPILDGSAVPFVEAFDQAGIEMLPVKRRYIRVVKPVRIENGASWAEFRPYD
;
A
#
# COMPACT_ATOMS: atom_id res chain seq x y z
N MET A 1 -19.96 -4.82 12.54
CA MET A 1 -20.01 -3.65 11.64
C MET A 1 -19.38 -4.13 10.35
N GLY A 2 -20.18 -4.42 9.32
CA GLY A 2 -19.71 -5.09 8.10
C GLY A 2 -18.91 -4.14 7.22
N PHE A 3 -17.89 -4.66 6.55
CA PHE A 3 -17.19 -3.93 5.49
C PHE A 3 -18.15 -3.65 4.34
N VAL A 4 -18.21 -2.41 3.88
CA VAL A 4 -18.97 -2.07 2.67
C VAL A 4 -18.14 -2.50 1.47
N LEU A 5 -18.58 -3.55 0.78
CA LEU A 5 -17.97 -3.95 -0.50
C LEU A 5 -18.45 -2.96 -1.58
N HIS A 6 -17.51 -2.28 -2.22
CA HIS A 6 -17.77 -1.42 -3.36
C HIS A 6 -17.83 -2.23 -4.65
N ASP A 7 -18.92 -2.09 -5.41
CA ASP A 7 -19.10 -2.79 -6.68
C ASP A 7 -18.08 -2.42 -7.77
N TYR A 8 -17.49 -1.24 -7.65
CA TYR A 8 -16.64 -0.61 -8.65
C TYR A 8 -15.31 -0.22 -8.05
N GLN A 9 -14.27 -0.22 -8.88
CA GLN A 9 -12.93 0.18 -8.47
C GLN A 9 -12.92 1.65 -8.06
N THR A 10 -11.99 2.02 -7.18
CA THR A 10 -11.81 3.41 -6.77
C THR A 10 -10.36 3.88 -6.90
N THR A 11 -10.19 5.20 -6.95
CA THR A 11 -8.91 5.89 -6.89
C THR A 11 -9.07 7.18 -6.07
N LEU A 12 -8.01 7.95 -5.88
CA LEU A 12 -8.13 9.29 -5.29
C LEU A 12 -8.72 10.27 -6.30
N LYS A 13 -9.51 11.23 -5.83
CA LYS A 13 -10.06 12.30 -6.67
C LYS A 13 -9.02 13.38 -7.00
N SER A 14 -8.02 13.54 -6.14
CA SER A 14 -6.96 14.53 -6.31
C SER A 14 -5.66 14.06 -5.67
N ARG A 15 -4.55 14.73 -5.98
CA ARG A 15 -3.24 14.39 -5.40
C ARG A 15 -3.21 14.68 -3.90
N ALA A 16 -2.52 13.84 -3.13
CA ALA A 16 -2.11 14.14 -1.75
C ALA A 16 -0.58 14.04 -1.62
N THR A 17 -0.02 14.77 -0.67
CA THR A 17 1.43 14.72 -0.38
C THR A 17 1.63 14.66 1.13
N LEU A 18 2.50 13.76 1.58
CA LEU A 18 2.95 13.67 2.96
C LEU A 18 4.47 13.67 3.03
N THR A 19 5.02 14.38 4.00
CA THR A 19 6.46 14.39 4.29
C THR A 19 6.68 13.93 5.73
N GLY A 20 7.72 13.14 5.94
CA GLY A 20 8.10 12.67 7.26
C GLY A 20 9.49 12.05 7.27
N THR A 21 9.70 11.13 8.20
CA THR A 21 10.98 10.45 8.41
C THR A 21 10.76 8.94 8.41
N GLY A 22 11.63 8.17 7.77
CA GLY A 22 11.62 6.70 7.86
C GLY A 22 12.00 6.23 9.28
N VAL A 23 11.30 5.23 9.82
CA VAL A 23 11.55 4.74 11.19
C VAL A 23 12.87 3.99 11.32
N HIS A 24 13.28 3.27 10.28
CA HIS A 24 14.51 2.48 10.27
C HIS A 24 15.70 3.27 9.74
N SER A 25 15.49 4.06 8.68
CA SER A 25 16.56 4.83 8.05
C SER A 25 16.88 6.15 8.75
N GLY A 26 15.91 6.74 9.47
CA GLY A 26 16.02 8.08 10.03
C GLY A 26 16.13 9.19 8.99
N LYS A 27 15.87 8.89 7.71
CA LYS A 27 16.01 9.84 6.60
C LYS A 27 14.69 10.55 6.33
N PRO A 28 14.71 11.84 5.93
CA PRO A 28 13.52 12.53 5.45
C PRO A 28 13.04 11.87 4.16
N VAL A 29 11.73 11.85 3.97
CA VAL A 29 11.07 11.29 2.79
C VAL A 29 9.76 12.02 2.52
N THR A 30 9.47 12.24 1.25
CA THR A 30 8.20 12.76 0.74
C THR A 30 7.54 11.69 -0.12
N VAL A 31 6.24 11.51 0.10
CA VAL A 31 5.38 10.62 -0.66
C VAL A 31 4.29 11.45 -1.34
N ASN A 32 4.12 11.27 -2.64
CA ASN A 32 2.98 11.80 -3.39
C ASN A 32 2.05 10.64 -3.77
N PHE A 33 0.76 10.85 -3.52
CA PHE A 33 -0.31 9.94 -3.87
C PHE A 33 -1.07 10.52 -5.04
N LEU A 34 -1.09 9.79 -6.15
CA LEU A 34 -1.66 10.25 -7.42
C LEU A 34 -2.84 9.36 -7.81
N PRO A 35 -3.95 9.94 -8.29
CA PRO A 35 -5.01 9.20 -8.95
C PRO A 35 -4.44 8.32 -10.07
N ALA A 36 -5.05 7.16 -10.28
CA ALA A 36 -4.63 6.19 -11.29
C ALA A 36 -5.84 5.61 -12.02
N ASP A 37 -5.61 5.19 -13.26
CA ASP A 37 -6.64 4.57 -14.10
C ASP A 37 -7.09 3.21 -13.52
N ALA A 38 -8.22 2.72 -14.01
CA ALA A 38 -8.73 1.42 -13.59
C ALA A 38 -7.74 0.30 -13.96
N ASP A 39 -7.68 -0.72 -13.11
CA ASP A 39 -6.77 -1.87 -13.20
C ASP A 39 -5.27 -1.55 -13.11
N THR A 40 -4.88 -0.31 -12.78
CA THR A 40 -3.49 0.02 -12.42
C THR A 40 -3.04 -0.73 -11.15
N GLY A 41 -3.94 -0.87 -10.17
CA GLY A 41 -3.59 -1.37 -8.86
C GLY A 41 -2.78 -0.35 -8.06
N ILE A 42 -2.05 -0.82 -7.04
CA ILE A 42 -1.19 0.02 -6.21
C ILE A 42 0.25 -0.11 -6.68
N VAL A 43 0.82 1.00 -7.14
CA VAL A 43 2.17 1.05 -7.73
C VAL A 43 3.01 2.08 -6.99
N PHE A 44 4.11 1.63 -6.42
CA PHE A 44 5.12 2.52 -5.86
C PHE A 44 6.15 2.89 -6.92
N GLN A 45 6.54 4.16 -6.97
CA GLN A 45 7.54 4.68 -7.89
C GLN A 45 8.65 5.35 -7.08
N LEU A 46 9.82 4.70 -7.02
CA LEU A 46 10.99 5.25 -6.36
C LEU A 46 11.71 6.20 -7.32
N SER A 47 11.79 7.48 -6.97
CA SER A 47 12.57 8.46 -7.73
C SER A 47 14.06 8.34 -7.43
N ASN A 48 14.88 8.15 -8.46
CA ASN A 48 16.33 8.06 -8.33
C ASN A 48 17.04 8.88 -9.42
N GLY A 49 17.27 10.17 -9.15
CA GLY A 49 18.18 11.00 -9.95
C GLY A 49 17.78 11.21 -11.42
N GLY A 50 16.49 11.06 -11.76
CA GLY A 50 15.96 11.21 -13.12
C GLY A 50 15.40 9.93 -13.74
N GLU A 51 15.69 8.78 -13.14
CA GLU A 51 15.03 7.50 -13.44
C GLU A 51 14.04 7.15 -12.33
N SER A 52 13.02 6.37 -12.66
CA SER A 52 12.05 5.85 -11.71
C SER A 52 11.97 4.35 -11.85
N ARG A 53 12.05 3.64 -10.72
CA ARG A 53 11.75 2.21 -10.66
C ARG A 53 10.36 2.01 -10.05
N GLU A 54 9.55 1.22 -10.74
CA GLU A 54 8.23 0.84 -10.28
C GLU A 54 8.27 -0.46 -9.47
N PHE A 55 7.44 -0.51 -8.43
CA PHE A 55 7.18 -1.69 -7.61
C PHE A 55 5.66 -1.83 -7.47
N HIS A 56 5.09 -2.88 -8.06
CA HIS A 56 3.69 -3.20 -7.83
C HIS A 56 3.55 -3.76 -6.41
N ALA A 57 2.51 -3.36 -5.66
CA ALA A 57 2.25 -3.88 -4.32
C ALA A 57 1.66 -5.31 -4.36
N LEU A 58 2.43 -6.24 -4.91
CA LEU A 58 2.09 -7.64 -5.10
C LEU A 58 2.97 -8.51 -4.20
N VAL A 59 2.45 -9.67 -3.80
CA VAL A 59 3.19 -10.65 -2.98
C VAL A 59 4.50 -11.09 -3.67
N SER A 60 4.53 -11.13 -5.00
CA SER A 60 5.73 -11.48 -5.78
C SER A 60 6.84 -10.43 -5.71
N GLU A 61 6.53 -9.20 -5.31
CA GLU A 61 7.48 -8.10 -5.16
C GLU A 61 8.00 -7.97 -3.72
N VAL A 62 7.49 -8.77 -2.77
CA VAL A 62 7.94 -8.74 -1.38
C VAL A 62 9.34 -9.36 -1.28
N GLY A 63 10.32 -8.57 -0.83
CA GLY A 63 11.71 -8.99 -0.70
C GLY A 63 12.12 -9.39 0.71
N ALA A 64 11.93 -8.49 1.68
CA ALA A 64 12.23 -8.74 3.09
C ALA A 64 11.01 -8.47 3.97
N THR A 65 10.93 -9.23 5.07
CA THR A 65 9.86 -9.13 6.08
C THR A 65 10.40 -8.94 7.49
N ASP A 66 11.71 -8.71 7.65
CA ASP A 66 12.32 -8.41 8.93
C ASP A 66 12.03 -6.96 9.30
N LEU A 67 11.42 -6.76 10.48
CA LEU A 67 11.02 -5.47 11.07
C LEU A 67 9.94 -4.66 10.32
N CYS A 68 9.79 -4.85 9.00
CA CYS A 68 8.78 -4.21 8.17
C CYS A 68 8.43 -5.07 6.94
N THR A 69 7.47 -4.64 6.12
CA THR A 69 7.27 -5.21 4.77
C THR A 69 8.00 -4.36 3.73
N MET A 70 8.86 -5.00 2.93
CA MET A 70 9.64 -4.35 1.87
C MET A 70 9.24 -4.86 0.48
N LEU A 71 9.06 -3.93 -0.45
CA LEU A 71 8.96 -4.22 -1.88
C LEU A 71 10.33 -4.05 -2.55
N GLY A 72 10.72 -5.00 -3.40
CA GLY A 72 11.99 -4.98 -4.12
C GLY A 72 13.08 -5.82 -3.47
N ASP A 73 14.32 -5.65 -3.94
CA ASP A 73 15.47 -6.43 -3.46
C ASP A 73 16.15 -5.69 -2.29
N PRO A 74 16.30 -6.32 -1.10
CA PRO A 74 17.05 -5.74 0.02
C PRO A 74 18.49 -5.34 -0.34
N ALA A 75 19.13 -6.06 -1.27
CA ALA A 75 20.47 -5.75 -1.78
C ALA A 75 20.46 -4.72 -2.93
N GLY A 76 19.31 -4.51 -3.57
CA GLY A 76 19.11 -3.60 -4.70
C GLY A 76 18.22 -2.41 -4.35
N GLU A 77 17.54 -1.82 -5.33
CA GLU A 77 16.51 -0.80 -5.05
C GLU A 77 15.26 -1.44 -4.45
N HIS A 78 14.68 -0.75 -3.46
CA HIS A 78 13.54 -1.21 -2.69
C HIS A 78 12.85 -0.04 -1.97
N ILE A 79 11.64 -0.32 -1.48
CA ILE A 79 10.87 0.56 -0.59
C ILE A 79 10.42 -0.27 0.62
N GLY A 80 10.85 0.14 1.81
CA GLY A 80 10.46 -0.47 3.08
C GLY A 80 9.25 0.20 3.76
N THR A 81 8.72 -0.48 4.77
CA THR A 81 7.69 0.04 5.69
C THR A 81 6.36 0.37 4.99
N VAL A 82 5.96 -0.42 4.00
CA VAL A 82 4.76 -0.15 3.20
C VAL A 82 3.46 -0.48 3.93
N GLU A 83 3.50 -1.28 5.00
CA GLU A 83 2.35 -1.94 5.61
C GLU A 83 1.28 -0.98 6.18
N HIS A 84 1.65 0.11 6.85
CA HIS A 84 0.67 1.05 7.41
C HIS A 84 -0.05 1.85 6.33
N LEU A 85 0.70 2.25 5.30
CA LEU A 85 0.12 2.90 4.12
C LEU A 85 -0.81 1.93 3.38
N MET A 86 -0.39 0.68 3.17
CA MET A 86 -1.23 -0.34 2.53
C MET A 86 -2.48 -0.67 3.36
N ALA A 87 -2.39 -0.61 4.70
CA ALA A 87 -3.55 -0.75 5.58
C ALA A 87 -4.55 0.41 5.39
N ALA A 88 -4.08 1.65 5.24
CA ALA A 88 -4.94 2.81 4.96
C ALA A 88 -5.60 2.69 3.57
N VAL A 89 -4.81 2.36 2.53
CA VAL A 89 -5.29 2.12 1.16
C VAL A 89 -6.41 1.07 1.16
N PHE A 90 -6.17 -0.08 1.79
CA PHE A 90 -7.16 -1.16 1.86
C PHE A 90 -8.38 -0.77 2.71
N GLY A 91 -8.16 -0.15 3.86
CA GLY A 91 -9.23 0.25 4.79
C GLY A 91 -10.19 1.28 4.21
N LEU A 92 -9.69 2.17 3.35
CA LEU A 92 -10.49 3.15 2.61
C LEU A 92 -11.01 2.63 1.27
N GLY A 93 -10.67 1.40 0.90
CA GLY A 93 -11.18 0.76 -0.30
C GLY A 93 -10.59 1.29 -1.61
N VAL A 94 -9.44 1.95 -1.58
CA VAL A 94 -8.71 2.46 -2.75
C VAL A 94 -8.12 1.28 -3.53
N ASP A 95 -8.43 1.18 -4.83
CA ASP A 95 -7.97 0.08 -5.69
C ASP A 95 -6.79 0.48 -6.58
N ASN A 96 -6.79 1.73 -7.07
CA ASN A 96 -5.82 2.22 -8.03
C ASN A 96 -5.13 3.48 -7.48
N LEU A 97 -3.81 3.42 -7.35
CA LEU A 97 -3.02 4.52 -6.79
C LEU A 97 -1.57 4.43 -7.26
N VAL A 98 -1.02 5.53 -7.76
CA VAL A 98 0.43 5.68 -7.95
C VAL A 98 1.00 6.41 -6.75
N ILE A 99 2.05 5.83 -6.16
CA ILE A 99 2.72 6.30 -4.94
C ILE A 99 4.16 6.66 -5.30
N GLU A 100 4.40 7.93 -5.61
CA GLU A 100 5.75 8.42 -5.85
C GLU A 100 6.45 8.68 -4.53
N ILE A 101 7.69 8.23 -4.40
CA ILE A 101 8.49 8.40 -3.18
C ILE A 101 9.93 8.77 -3.52
N ASP A 102 10.48 9.75 -2.80
CA ASP A 102 11.86 10.25 -2.98
C ASP A 102 12.89 9.58 -2.03
N GLY A 103 12.44 8.55 -1.30
CA GLY A 103 13.22 7.80 -0.33
C GLY A 103 12.88 6.32 -0.35
N ARG A 104 13.76 5.50 0.24
CA ARG A 104 13.66 4.02 0.22
C ARG A 104 12.78 3.45 1.34
N GLU A 105 12.02 4.29 2.02
CA GLU A 105 11.21 3.92 3.18
C GLU A 105 10.02 4.88 3.28
N VAL A 106 8.81 4.35 3.45
CA VAL A 106 7.61 5.15 3.71
C VAL A 106 7.76 5.87 5.07
N PRO A 107 7.34 7.14 5.20
CA PRO A 107 7.47 7.88 6.45
C PRO A 107 6.64 7.23 7.56
N ILE A 108 7.19 7.16 8.76
CA ILE A 108 6.50 6.57 9.92
C ILE A 108 5.35 7.43 10.42
N LEU A 109 5.44 8.76 10.21
CA LEU A 109 4.49 9.75 10.67
C LEU A 109 4.26 9.63 12.19
N ASP A 110 3.06 9.28 12.64
CA ASP A 110 2.73 9.05 14.05
C ASP A 110 2.84 7.58 14.48
N GLY A 111 3.29 6.70 13.57
CA GLY A 111 3.37 5.25 13.78
C GLY A 111 2.07 4.50 13.50
N SER A 112 1.01 5.17 13.06
CA SER A 112 -0.30 4.58 12.74
C SER A 112 -0.68 4.80 11.27
N ALA A 113 -1.87 4.33 10.90
CA ALA A 113 -2.47 4.59 9.58
C ALA A 113 -3.25 5.93 9.53
N VAL A 114 -3.50 6.59 10.66
CA VAL A 114 -4.39 7.76 10.76
C VAL A 114 -3.96 8.90 9.83
N PRO A 115 -2.68 9.31 9.77
CA PRO A 115 -2.28 10.41 8.89
C PRO A 115 -2.50 10.11 7.40
N PHE A 116 -2.35 8.85 6.98
CA PHE A 116 -2.64 8.44 5.60
C PHE A 116 -4.15 8.51 5.32
N VAL A 117 -4.97 8.04 6.27
CA VAL A 117 -6.43 8.11 6.17
C VAL A 117 -6.90 9.56 6.05
N GLU A 118 -6.41 10.45 6.91
CA GLU A 118 -6.75 11.88 6.87
C GLU A 118 -6.35 12.53 5.54
N ALA A 119 -5.18 12.21 4.99
CA ALA A 119 -4.73 12.71 3.70
C ALA A 119 -5.63 12.23 2.55
N PHE A 120 -6.08 10.97 2.59
CA PHE A 120 -6.95 10.40 1.55
C PHE A 120 -8.38 10.90 1.66
N ASP A 121 -8.91 11.07 2.87
CA ASP A 121 -10.22 11.70 3.10
C ASP A 121 -10.25 13.13 2.57
N GLN A 122 -9.17 13.90 2.78
CA GLN A 122 -9.02 15.25 2.24
C GLN A 122 -8.90 15.26 0.71
N ALA A 123 -8.14 14.33 0.13
CA ALA A 123 -8.02 14.18 -1.32
C ALA A 123 -9.33 13.76 -1.99
N GLY A 124 -10.16 13.02 -1.25
CA GLY A 124 -11.40 12.40 -1.70
C GLY A 124 -11.16 11.11 -2.48
N ILE A 125 -12.18 10.24 -2.52
CA ILE A 125 -12.18 8.99 -3.27
C ILE A 125 -13.15 9.11 -4.45
N GLU A 126 -12.70 8.69 -5.63
CA GLU A 126 -13.47 8.66 -6.86
C GLU A 126 -13.71 7.22 -7.33
N MET A 127 -14.93 6.95 -7.79
CA MET A 127 -15.32 5.65 -8.35
C MET A 127 -15.02 5.61 -9.84
N LEU A 128 -14.42 4.53 -10.31
CA LEU A 128 -14.13 4.27 -11.71
C LEU A 128 -15.18 3.31 -12.29
N PRO A 129 -15.57 3.45 -13.57
CA PRO A 129 -16.64 2.63 -14.18
C PRO A 129 -16.19 1.19 -14.53
N VAL A 130 -15.37 0.57 -13.68
CA VAL A 130 -14.85 -0.79 -13.83
C VAL A 130 -15.19 -1.59 -12.58
N LYS A 131 -15.66 -2.82 -12.74
CA LYS A 131 -16.04 -3.68 -11.61
C LYS A 131 -14.83 -4.02 -10.74
N ARG A 132 -15.02 -3.96 -9.43
CA ARG A 132 -14.01 -4.36 -8.45
C ARG A 132 -13.90 -5.88 -8.41
N ARG A 133 -12.66 -6.38 -8.27
CA ARG A 133 -12.36 -7.81 -8.12
C ARG A 133 -12.05 -8.12 -6.66
N TYR A 134 -12.56 -9.25 -6.20
CA TYR A 134 -12.37 -9.71 -4.82
C TYR A 134 -11.80 -11.13 -4.81
N ILE A 135 -10.92 -11.40 -3.85
CA ILE A 135 -10.44 -12.77 -3.57
C ILE A 135 -11.33 -13.35 -2.47
N ARG A 136 -12.12 -14.37 -2.84
CA ARG A 136 -12.95 -15.11 -1.88
C ARG A 136 -12.23 -16.35 -1.39
N VAL A 137 -12.08 -16.48 -0.07
CA VAL A 137 -11.56 -17.70 0.57
C VAL A 137 -12.64 -18.77 0.53
N VAL A 138 -12.45 -19.81 -0.28
CA VAL A 138 -13.44 -20.90 -0.46
C VAL A 138 -13.17 -22.14 0.41
N LYS A 139 -11.98 -22.22 1.00
CA LYS A 139 -11.58 -23.28 1.94
C LYS A 139 -10.50 -22.76 2.90
N PRO A 140 -10.37 -23.33 4.11
CA PRO A 140 -9.29 -22.95 5.01
C PRO A 140 -7.90 -23.14 4.38
N VAL A 141 -7.02 -22.18 4.60
CA VAL A 141 -5.60 -22.23 4.22
C VAL A 141 -4.79 -21.77 5.42
N ARG A 142 -3.89 -22.63 5.90
CA ARG A 142 -3.09 -22.39 7.10
C ARG A 142 -1.62 -22.63 6.81
N ILE A 143 -0.77 -21.76 7.36
CA ILE A 143 0.67 -21.91 7.41
C ILE A 143 1.14 -21.88 8.87
N GLU A 144 2.22 -22.60 9.16
CA GLU A 144 2.83 -22.67 10.49
C GLU A 144 4.33 -22.46 10.38
N ASN A 145 4.92 -21.76 11.35
CA ASN A 145 6.35 -21.54 11.47
C ASN A 145 6.75 -21.54 12.96
N GLY A 146 7.36 -22.63 13.42
CA GLY A 146 7.68 -22.82 14.83
C GLY A 146 6.42 -22.77 15.70
N ALA A 147 6.35 -21.79 16.61
CA ALA A 147 5.19 -21.58 17.48
C ALA A 147 4.10 -20.66 16.87
N SER A 148 4.36 -20.06 15.71
CA SER A 148 3.48 -19.09 15.06
C SER A 148 2.67 -19.74 13.94
N TRP A 149 1.49 -19.20 13.65
CA TRP A 149 0.65 -19.62 12.54
C TRP A 149 -0.20 -18.46 11.98
N ALA A 150 -0.58 -18.57 10.72
CA ALA A 150 -1.57 -17.70 10.07
C ALA A 150 -2.57 -18.54 9.28
N GLU A 151 -3.85 -18.17 9.33
CA GLU A 151 -4.92 -18.93 8.68
C GLU A 151 -5.97 -18.02 8.07
N PHE A 152 -6.31 -18.27 6.80
CA PHE A 152 -7.54 -17.79 6.19
C PHE A 152 -8.63 -18.85 6.31
N ARG A 153 -9.84 -18.44 6.71
CA ARG A 153 -11.04 -19.29 6.70
C ARG A 153 -12.13 -18.65 5.85
N PRO A 154 -13.02 -19.44 5.22
CA PRO A 154 -14.21 -18.90 4.58
C PRO A 154 -15.04 -18.08 5.58
N TYR A 155 -15.47 -16.90 5.16
CA TYR A 155 -16.35 -15.99 5.90
C TYR A 155 -17.17 -15.18 4.88
N ASP A 156 -18.43 -14.92 5.20
CA ASP A 156 -19.39 -14.21 4.34
C ASP A 156 -19.37 -12.69 4.59
#